data_AF-A0A7C8APM2-F1
#
_entry.id   AF-A0A7C8APM2-F1
#
_cell.length_a   1.000
_cell.length_b   1.000
_cell.length_c   1.000
_cell.angle_alpha   90.00
_cell.angle_beta   90.00
_cell.angle_gamma   90.00
#
_symmetry.space_group_name_H-M   'P 1'
#
loop_
_entity.id
_entity.type
_entity.pdbx_description
1 polymer ?
#
loop_
_entity_poly.entity_id
_entity_poly.type
_entity_poly.pdbx_seq_one_letter_code
_entity_poly.pdbx_strand_id
1 'polypeptide(L)'
;AMAEFTNPRGQFVQNQQYIFVLDMEANMLAHGMNQLFVGKNFMNVKDMTGKKFISDIVNTAKEKGLGWTEYKWSDPITKKTMPKTLYFEKVDNMIICCGTYRETPDASELDLL
;
A
#
# COMPACT_ATOMS: atom_id res chain seq x y z
N ALA A 1 12.57 0.80 -14.02
CA ALA A 1 12.05 0.52 -12.67
C ALA A 1 10.55 0.18 -12.68
N MET A 2 9.66 1.04 -13.19
CA MET A 2 8.19 0.84 -13.10
C MET A 2 7.67 -0.52 -13.62
N ALA A 3 8.21 -1.01 -14.75
CA ALA A 3 7.87 -2.32 -15.28
C ALA A 3 8.16 -3.45 -14.27
N GLU A 4 9.31 -3.38 -13.59
CA GLU A 4 9.71 -4.37 -12.59
C GLU A 4 8.94 -4.21 -11.27
N PHE A 5 8.58 -2.97 -10.87
CA PHE A 5 7.65 -2.75 -9.75
C PHE A 5 6.22 -3.25 -10.03
N THR A 6 5.88 -3.46 -11.30
CA THR A 6 4.57 -3.99 -11.73
C THR A 6 4.66 -5.49 -12.06
N ASN A 7 5.83 -6.11 -11.91
CA ASN A 7 6.04 -7.53 -12.15
C ASN A 7 5.68 -8.34 -10.88
N PRO A 8 4.54 -9.07 -10.85
CA PRO A 8 4.12 -9.84 -9.66
C PRO A 8 5.02 -11.04 -9.35
N ARG A 9 5.93 -11.39 -10.27
CA ARG A 9 6.94 -12.43 -10.10
C ARG A 9 8.37 -11.85 -10.06
N GLY A 10 8.45 -10.53 -9.92
CA GLY A 10 9.70 -9.77 -9.94
C GLY A 10 10.36 -9.73 -8.57
N GLN A 11 11.54 -9.12 -8.52
CA GLN A 11 12.38 -9.05 -7.32
C GLN A 11 11.80 -8.19 -6.19
N PHE A 12 10.77 -7.38 -6.48
CA PHE A 12 10.12 -6.48 -5.52
C PHE A 12 8.81 -7.03 -4.95
N VAL A 13 8.57 -8.34 -5.13
CA VAL A 13 7.45 -9.04 -4.51
C VAL A 13 8.00 -10.16 -3.63
N GLN A 14 7.72 -10.09 -2.34
CA GLN A 14 8.10 -11.11 -1.38
C GLN A 14 6.93 -11.37 -0.43
N ASN A 15 6.38 -12.59 -0.45
CA ASN A 15 5.16 -12.96 0.28
C ASN A 15 4.02 -11.97 -0.01
N GLN A 16 3.56 -11.22 1.00
CA GLN A 16 2.49 -10.23 0.90
C GLN A 16 3.02 -8.81 0.64
N GLN A 17 4.34 -8.61 0.65
CA GLN A 17 5.00 -7.33 0.46
C GLN A 17 5.22 -7.07 -1.03
N TYR A 18 4.91 -5.85 -1.46
CA TYR A 18 5.05 -5.39 -2.83
C TYR A 18 5.18 -3.87 -2.86
N ILE A 19 5.80 -3.38 -3.92
CA ILE A 19 5.85 -1.94 -4.23
C ILE A 19 4.56 -1.51 -4.94
N PHE A 20 4.05 -0.34 -4.58
CA PHE A 20 3.22 0.45 -5.49
C PHE A 20 3.76 1.88 -5.55
N VAL A 21 3.50 2.56 -6.66
CA VAL A 21 4.01 3.91 -6.91
C VAL A 21 2.86 4.81 -7.30
N LEU A 22 2.81 5.98 -6.70
CA LEU A 22 1.85 7.04 -7.01
C LEU A 22 2.59 8.25 -7.60
N ASP A 23 1.90 9.03 -8.43
CA ASP A 23 2.29 10.42 -8.65
C ASP A 23 1.71 11.34 -7.56
N MET A 24 2.01 12.63 -7.66
CA MET A 24 1.55 13.66 -6.71
C MET A 24 0.04 13.98 -6.82
N GLU A 25 -0.68 13.37 -7.76
CA GLU A 25 -2.12 13.49 -7.98
C GLU A 25 -2.88 12.22 -7.62
N ALA A 26 -2.20 11.23 -7.02
CA ALA A 26 -2.72 9.91 -6.67
C ALA A 26 -3.05 9.00 -7.86
N ASN A 27 -2.47 9.23 -9.05
CA ASN A 27 -2.53 8.24 -10.12
C ASN A 27 -1.53 7.12 -9.83
N MET A 28 -1.98 5.87 -9.98
CA MET A 28 -1.14 4.70 -9.78
C MET A 28 -0.20 4.50 -10.98
N LEU A 29 1.11 4.62 -10.76
CA LEU A 29 2.14 4.44 -11.79
C LEU A 29 2.65 3.00 -11.87
N ALA A 30 2.64 2.28 -10.75
CA ALA A 30 3.02 0.87 -10.66
C ALA A 30 2.30 0.20 -9.50
N HIS A 31 1.97 -1.08 -9.62
CA HIS A 31 1.39 -1.84 -8.51
C HIS A 31 1.75 -3.32 -8.62
N GLY A 32 2.61 -3.80 -7.71
CA GLY A 32 3.22 -5.14 -7.80
C GLY A 32 2.25 -6.31 -7.72
N MET A 33 1.05 -6.12 -7.15
CA MET A 33 0.07 -7.21 -7.04
C MET A 33 -1.17 -7.11 -7.94
N ASN A 34 -1.43 -5.95 -8.54
CA ASN A 34 -2.66 -5.73 -9.29
C ASN A 34 -2.41 -4.70 -10.39
N GLN A 35 -2.01 -5.20 -11.55
CA GLN A 35 -1.67 -4.38 -12.71
C GLN A 35 -2.87 -3.58 -13.22
N LEU A 36 -4.10 -4.03 -12.95
CA LEU A 36 -5.33 -3.31 -13.31
C LEU A 36 -5.53 -2.01 -12.52
N PHE A 37 -4.69 -1.73 -11.52
CA PHE A 37 -4.70 -0.45 -10.82
C PHE A 37 -3.86 0.61 -11.52
N VAL A 38 -2.89 0.24 -12.35
CA VAL A 38 -2.04 1.20 -13.07
C VAL A 38 -2.90 2.09 -13.98
N GLY A 39 -2.64 3.40 -13.92
CA GLY A 39 -3.37 4.44 -14.65
C GLY A 39 -4.68 4.90 -14.01
N LYS A 40 -5.11 4.28 -12.90
CA LYS A 40 -6.30 4.74 -12.16
C LYS A 40 -5.92 5.76 -11.09
N ASN A 41 -6.82 6.71 -10.86
CA ASN A 41 -6.70 7.68 -9.78
C ASN A 41 -7.31 7.13 -8.48
N PHE A 42 -6.55 7.19 -7.40
CA PHE A 42 -6.92 6.63 -6.09
C PHE A 42 -7.22 7.71 -5.03
N MET A 43 -7.25 9.01 -5.40
CA MET A 43 -7.43 10.13 -4.46
C MET A 43 -8.65 9.97 -3.54
N ASN A 44 -9.74 9.39 -4.07
CA ASN A 44 -11.01 9.23 -3.35
C ASN A 44 -11.27 7.81 -2.84
N VAL A 45 -10.33 6.88 -3.04
CA VAL A 45 -10.47 5.51 -2.54
C VAL A 45 -10.43 5.53 -1.02
N LYS A 46 -11.35 4.79 -0.42
CA LYS A 46 -11.46 4.60 1.02
C LYS A 46 -11.21 3.13 1.36
N ASP A 47 -10.64 2.89 2.52
CA ASP A 47 -10.68 1.55 3.11
C ASP A 47 -12.06 1.22 3.70
N MET A 48 -12.23 0.01 4.25
CA MET A 48 -13.49 -0.43 4.85
C MET A 48 -13.94 0.39 6.08
N THR A 49 -13.05 1.20 6.67
CA THR A 49 -13.37 2.09 7.79
C THR A 49 -13.72 3.50 7.33
N GLY A 50 -13.64 3.77 6.02
CA GLY A 50 -13.90 5.08 5.43
C GLY A 50 -12.66 5.98 5.31
N LYS A 51 -11.47 5.50 5.68
CA LYS A 51 -10.22 6.27 5.65
C LYS A 51 -9.72 6.46 4.22
N LYS A 52 -9.41 7.70 3.83
CA LYS A 52 -8.80 8.07 2.53
C LYS A 52 -7.27 7.94 2.56
N PHE A 53 -6.77 6.73 2.77
CA PHE A 53 -5.34 6.50 3.02
C PHE A 53 -4.40 6.99 1.90
N ILE A 54 -4.83 6.97 0.63
CA ILE A 54 -4.02 7.50 -0.49
C ILE A 54 -3.93 9.01 -0.46
N SER A 55 -5.02 9.70 -0.12
CA SER A 55 -5.00 11.16 0.09
C SER A 55 -4.04 11.52 1.23
N ASP A 56 -4.08 10.76 2.33
CA ASP A 56 -3.19 10.99 3.46
C ASP A 56 -1.71 10.79 3.07
N ILE A 57 -1.40 9.76 2.29
CA ILE A 57 -0.06 9.48 1.76
C ILE A 57 0.42 10.64 0.88
N VAL A 58 -0.39 11.06 -0.10
CA VAL A 58 -0.02 12.14 -1.03
C VAL A 58 0.20 13.46 -0.30
N ASN A 59 -0.69 13.83 0.62
CA ASN A 59 -0.56 15.06 1.39
C ASN A 59 0.69 15.03 2.29
N THR A 60 0.91 13.92 2.99
CA THR A 60 2.10 13.77 3.85
C THR A 60 3.39 13.77 3.04
N ALA A 61 3.41 13.13 1.88
CA ALA A 61 4.57 13.14 0.99
C ALA A 61 4.86 14.54 0.41
N LYS A 62 3.82 15.34 0.12
CA LYS A 62 3.98 16.76 -0.27
C LYS A 62 4.61 17.60 0.83
N GLU A 63 4.19 17.38 2.07
CA GLU A 63 4.62 18.18 3.23
C GLU A 63 5.96 17.75 3.81
N LYS A 64 6.17 16.44 3.97
CA LYS A 64 7.28 15.86 4.76
C LYS A 64 8.24 15.00 3.94
N GLY A 65 7.89 14.70 2.68
CA GLY A 65 8.65 13.79 1.83
C GLY A 65 8.45 12.32 2.15
N LEU A 66 8.27 11.92 3.41
CA LEU A 66 8.11 10.51 3.79
C LEU A 66 7.16 10.33 4.96
N GLY A 67 6.75 9.09 5.21
CA GLY A 67 5.95 8.77 6.38
C GLY A 67 5.47 7.34 6.47
N TRP A 68 4.61 7.13 7.46
CA TRP A 68 3.93 5.86 7.73
C TRP A 68 2.43 6.08 7.76
N THR A 69 1.66 5.10 7.31
CA THR A 69 0.21 5.07 7.48
C THR A 69 -0.29 3.65 7.70
N GLU A 70 -1.43 3.54 8.37
CA GLU A 70 -2.13 2.26 8.58
C GLU A 70 -3.52 2.31 7.96
N TYR A 71 -3.92 1.26 7.27
CA TYR A 71 -5.25 1.13 6.67
C TYR A 71 -5.62 -0.34 6.48
N LYS A 72 -6.90 -0.62 6.27
CA LYS A 72 -7.35 -1.99 5.96
C LYS A 72 -7.33 -2.24 4.45
N TRP A 73 -6.73 -3.33 4.02
CA TRP A 73 -6.69 -3.69 2.59
C TRP A 73 -6.77 -5.19 2.39
N SER A 74 -7.18 -5.62 1.19
CA SER A 74 -7.18 -7.04 0.84
C SER A 74 -5.73 -7.55 0.77
N ASP A 75 -5.45 -8.60 1.54
CA ASP A 75 -4.20 -9.33 1.50
C ASP A 75 -4.07 -10.08 0.17
N PRO A 76 -2.94 -9.97 -0.56
CA PRO A 76 -2.82 -10.55 -1.90
C PRO A 76 -2.83 -12.08 -1.91
N ILE A 77 -2.53 -12.76 -0.80
CA ILE A 77 -2.47 -14.22 -0.71
C ILE A 77 -3.81 -14.79 -0.22
N THR A 78 -4.25 -14.37 0.96
CA THR A 78 -5.45 -14.89 1.64
C THR A 78 -6.74 -14.24 1.19
N LYS A 79 -6.67 -13.09 0.51
CA LYS A 79 -7.79 -12.23 0.10
C LYS A 79 -8.62 -11.63 1.23
N LYS A 80 -8.30 -11.94 2.49
CA LYS A 80 -8.93 -11.34 3.67
C LYS A 80 -8.56 -9.86 3.74
N THR A 81 -9.51 -9.04 4.19
CA THR A 81 -9.19 -7.65 4.50
C THR A 81 -8.47 -7.59 5.85
N MET A 82 -7.21 -7.16 5.84
CA MET A 82 -6.33 -7.15 6.99
C MET A 82 -5.76 -5.74 7.24
N PRO A 83 -5.36 -5.40 8.48
CA PRO A 83 -4.59 -4.19 8.75
C PRO A 83 -3.24 -4.23 8.01
N LYS A 84 -2.92 -3.17 7.29
CA LYS A 84 -1.66 -2.97 6.59
C LYS A 84 -0.93 -1.76 7.16
N THR A 85 0.33 -1.93 7.51
CA THR A 85 1.24 -0.83 7.84
C THR A 85 2.10 -0.54 6.62
N LEU A 86 2.10 0.71 6.19
CA LEU A 86 2.74 1.16 4.95
C LEU A 86 3.75 2.25 5.26
N TYR A 87 4.98 2.06 4.76
CA TYR A 87 5.96 3.13 4.59
C TYR A 87 5.85 3.73 3.19
N PHE A 88 6.08 5.03 3.09
CA PHE A 88 6.21 5.70 1.81
C PHE A 88 7.27 6.79 1.85
N GLU A 89 7.90 7.02 0.70
CA GLU A 89 8.90 8.05 0.49
C GLU A 89 8.74 8.68 -0.90
N LYS A 90 8.85 10.01 -0.93
CA LYS A 90 8.82 10.81 -2.14
C LYS A 90 10.21 10.77 -2.77
N VAL A 91 10.26 10.37 -4.03
CA VAL A 91 11.45 10.40 -4.89
C VAL A 91 11.07 11.19 -6.14
N ASP A 92 11.68 12.36 -6.31
CA ASP A 92 11.30 13.33 -7.33
C ASP A 92 9.80 13.69 -7.27
N ASN A 93 9.04 13.40 -8.33
CA ASN A 93 7.59 13.63 -8.41
C ASN A 93 6.76 12.35 -8.22
N MET A 94 7.34 11.33 -7.61
CA MET A 94 6.71 10.05 -7.33
C MET A 94 6.75 9.75 -5.84
N ILE A 95 5.84 8.88 -5.41
CA ILE A 95 5.78 8.36 -4.05
C ILE A 95 5.90 6.84 -4.14
N ILE A 96 6.99 6.30 -3.62
CA ILE A 96 7.25 4.85 -3.57
C ILE A 96 6.71 4.33 -2.24
N CYS A 97 5.87 3.30 -2.31
CA CYS A 97 5.16 2.77 -1.16
C CYS A 97 5.44 1.27 -1.01
N CYS A 98 5.72 0.82 0.23
CA CYS A 98 5.85 -0.59 0.58
C CYS A 98 5.23 -0.82 1.95
N GLY A 99 4.61 -1.98 2.17
CA GLY A 99 4.00 -2.28 3.45
C GLY A 99 3.76 -3.74 3.68
N THR A 100 3.55 -4.08 4.94
CA THR A 100 3.29 -5.43 5.43
C THR A 100 1.91 -5.48 6.06
N TYR A 101 1.27 -6.64 5.98
CA TYR A 101 0.05 -6.91 6.72
C TYR A 101 0.43 -7.40 8.11
N ARG A 102 -0.30 -6.95 9.13
CA ARG A 102 -0.16 -7.51 10.49
C ARG A 102 -1.18 -8.61 10.66
N GLU A 103 -0.71 -9.77 11.07
CA GLU A 103 -1.58 -10.77 11.67
C GLU A 103 -2.12 -10.18 12.98
N THR A 104 -3.43 -10.05 13.07
CA THR A 104 -4.08 -9.95 14.37
C THR A 104 -4.09 -11.36 14.96
N PRO A 105 -3.52 -11.58 16.16
CA PRO A 105 -3.68 -12.84 16.86
C PRO A 105 -5.16 -13.21 16.91
N ASP A 106 -5.46 -14.50 16.77
CA ASP A 106 -6.81 -14.96 17.05
C ASP A 106 -7.15 -14.60 18.51
N ALA A 107 -8.39 -14.19 18.78
CA ALA A 107 -8.81 -13.89 20.14
C ALA A 107 -8.57 -15.09 21.09
N SER A 108 -8.64 -16.32 20.56
CA SER A 108 -8.31 -17.55 21.30
C SER A 108 -6.83 -17.72 21.64
N GLU A 109 -5.92 -17.00 20.96
CA GLU A 109 -4.48 -16.99 21.28
C GLU A 109 -4.13 -15.94 22.35
N LEU A 110 -4.96 -14.91 22.50
CA LEU A 110 -4.81 -13.90 23.56
C LEU A 110 -5.21 -14.44 24.95
N ASP A 111 -6.13 -15.42 25.00
CA ASP A 111 -6.55 -16.09 26.25
C ASP A 111 -5.48 -17.04 26.82
N LEU A 112 -4.36 -17.24 26.11
CA LEU A 112 -3.23 -18.09 26.53
C LEU A 112 -2.05 -17.30 27.11
N LEU A 113 -2.17 -15.97 27.23
CA LEU A 113 -1.19 -15.05 27.83
C LEU A 113 -1.68 -14.54 29.20
#